data_AF-A0A6A3IRU8-F1
#
_entry.id   AF-A0A6A3IRU8-F1
#
_cell.length_a   1.000
_cell.length_b   1.000
_cell.length_c   1.000
_cell.angle_alpha   90.00
_cell.angle_beta   90.00
_cell.angle_gamma   90.00
#
_symmetry.space_group_name_H-M   'P 1'
#
loop_
_entity.id
_entity.type
_entity.pdbx_description
1 polymer ?
#
loop_
_entity_poly.entity_id
_entity_poly.type
_entity_poly.pdbx_seq_one_letter_code
_entity_poly.pdbx_strand_id
1 'polypeptide(L)'
;MTDDGSQTSHPQQIPNQEPLEATSNDEANEEQGERSQPSEAQGHQQPDLCGICDVARRNAICTPCGHQAGCVSCLKTIMRSSKACPICRMPVRSILKVY
;
A
#
# COMPACT_ATOMS: atom_id res chain seq x y z
N MET A 1 -50.23 -30.07 -9.80
CA MET A 1 -49.73 -28.91 -10.57
C MET A 1 -48.30 -28.67 -10.13
N THR A 2 -47.40 -29.49 -10.66
CA THR A 2 -45.92 -29.49 -10.56
C THR A 2 -45.53 -30.33 -11.78
N ASP A 3 -44.65 -29.90 -12.68
CA ASP A 3 -43.21 -29.80 -12.48
C ASP A 3 -42.57 -29.14 -13.73
N ASP A 4 -41.45 -28.48 -13.48
CA ASP A 4 -40.61 -27.70 -14.38
C ASP A 4 -39.75 -28.63 -15.24
N GLY A 5 -39.86 -28.51 -16.56
CA GLY A 5 -39.17 -29.38 -17.50
C GLY A 5 -38.57 -28.60 -18.65
N SER A 6 -37.28 -28.28 -18.59
CA SER A 6 -36.48 -27.89 -19.76
C SER A 6 -35.09 -28.54 -19.73
N GLN A 7 -35.12 -29.78 -20.22
CA GLN A 7 -34.21 -30.43 -21.18
C GLN A 7 -32.74 -29.96 -21.29
N THR A 8 -31.89 -30.95 -21.02
CA THR A 8 -30.45 -31.07 -21.25
C THR A 8 -30.10 -31.39 -22.72
N SER A 9 -28.79 -31.28 -23.06
CA SER A 9 -28.00 -31.94 -24.15
C SER A 9 -27.24 -30.92 -25.03
N HIS A 10 -25.96 -31.02 -25.39
CA HIS A 10 -24.94 -32.09 -25.35
C HIS A 10 -23.51 -31.48 -25.56
N PRO A 11 -22.41 -32.26 -25.42
CA PRO A 11 -21.02 -31.82 -25.17
C PRO A 11 -20.01 -32.11 -26.34
N GLN A 12 -18.69 -32.10 -26.03
CA GLN A 12 -17.49 -32.68 -26.71
C GLN A 12 -16.48 -31.64 -27.27
N GLN A 13 -15.14 -31.73 -27.25
CA GLN A 13 -14.06 -32.43 -26.51
C GLN A 13 -12.70 -31.83 -27.03
N ILE A 14 -11.63 -31.92 -26.23
CA ILE A 14 -10.20 -31.50 -26.40
C ILE A 14 -9.44 -32.46 -27.40
N PRO A 15 -8.10 -32.50 -27.65
CA PRO A 15 -6.89 -31.64 -27.45
C PRO A 15 -5.88 -31.64 -28.65
N ASN A 16 -4.65 -31.09 -28.46
CA ASN A 16 -3.32 -31.52 -28.98
C ASN A 16 -2.44 -30.33 -29.46
N GLN A 17 -1.11 -30.24 -29.35
CA GLN A 17 0.00 -30.82 -28.56
C GLN A 17 1.29 -30.06 -29.01
N GLU A 18 2.24 -29.82 -28.10
CA GLU A 18 3.65 -29.39 -28.29
C GLU A 18 4.48 -30.44 -29.10
N PRO A 19 5.74 -30.21 -29.61
CA PRO A 19 7.02 -29.96 -28.87
C PRO A 19 7.99 -29.00 -29.65
N LEU A 20 9.26 -28.69 -29.33
CA LEU A 20 10.40 -29.43 -28.76
C LEU A 20 11.56 -28.50 -28.31
N GLU A 21 12.06 -28.74 -27.08
CA GLU A 21 13.45 -28.97 -26.59
C GLU A 21 14.66 -28.47 -27.42
N ALA A 22 15.83 -28.07 -26.93
CA ALA A 22 16.54 -27.98 -25.64
C ALA A 22 17.62 -26.85 -25.82
N THR A 23 18.27 -26.24 -24.82
CA THR A 23 19.45 -26.72 -24.07
C THR A 23 19.71 -25.72 -22.93
N SER A 24 19.72 -26.12 -21.66
CA SER A 24 20.90 -26.48 -20.86
C SER A 24 21.91 -25.35 -20.64
N ASN A 25 21.83 -24.73 -19.47
CA ASN A 25 22.96 -24.21 -18.73
C ASN A 25 22.59 -24.07 -17.25
N ASP A 26 23.08 -25.03 -16.46
CA ASP A 26 23.35 -24.90 -15.04
C ASP A 26 24.16 -23.62 -14.77
N GLU A 27 23.87 -22.93 -13.68
CA GLU A 27 24.81 -22.77 -12.55
C GLU A 27 24.22 -21.78 -11.52
N ALA A 28 24.12 -22.27 -10.27
CA ALA A 28 24.34 -21.62 -8.97
C ALA A 28 23.80 -20.16 -8.76
N ASN A 29 23.14 -19.81 -7.66
CA ASN A 29 23.43 -20.18 -6.28
C ASN A 29 22.29 -19.65 -5.38
N GLU A 30 21.86 -20.46 -4.42
CA GLU A 30 21.16 -19.96 -3.24
C GLU A 30 22.17 -19.27 -2.34
N GLU A 31 21.94 -18.04 -1.88
CA GLU A 31 22.17 -17.68 -0.47
C GLU A 31 21.97 -16.19 -0.16
N GLN A 32 21.09 -15.97 0.80
CA GLN A 32 21.31 -15.07 1.94
C GLN A 32 21.37 -13.57 1.68
N GLY A 33 20.20 -12.93 1.83
CA GLY A 33 19.94 -12.12 3.03
C GLY A 33 21.08 -11.22 3.53
N GLU A 34 21.56 -10.31 2.71
CA GLU A 34 22.48 -9.27 3.16
C GLU A 34 21.70 -8.10 3.75
N ARG A 35 21.65 -8.10 5.07
CA ARG A 35 21.31 -6.95 5.91
C ARG A 35 22.32 -5.83 5.61
N SER A 36 22.02 -4.97 4.65
CA SER A 36 22.80 -3.77 4.40
C SER A 36 22.60 -2.79 5.56
N GLN A 37 23.55 -2.77 6.49
CA GLN A 37 23.74 -1.63 7.38
C GLN A 37 24.27 -0.43 6.58
N PRO A 38 23.96 0.79 7.02
CA PRO A 38 23.92 1.96 6.16
C PRO A 38 25.33 2.45 5.86
N SER A 39 25.60 2.67 4.58
CA SER A 39 26.76 3.44 4.14
C SER A 39 26.46 4.92 4.41
N GLU A 40 27.32 5.53 5.22
CA GLU A 40 27.36 6.96 5.53
C GLU A 40 27.65 7.78 4.26
N ALA A 41 26.66 7.91 3.39
CA ALA A 41 26.67 8.86 2.29
C ALA A 41 26.01 10.14 2.80
N GLN A 42 26.66 11.29 2.59
CA GLN A 42 26.10 12.62 2.83
C GLN A 42 24.86 12.81 1.93
N GLY A 43 23.74 12.24 2.34
CA GLY A 43 22.48 12.26 1.63
C GLY A 43 21.66 13.42 2.14
N HIS A 44 21.37 14.36 1.25
CA HIS A 44 20.40 15.43 1.46
C HIS A 44 19.11 14.83 2.05
N GLN A 45 18.95 14.91 3.38
CA GLN A 45 17.76 14.45 4.08
C GLN A 45 16.64 15.38 3.62
N GLN A 46 15.86 14.97 2.63
CA GLN A 46 14.70 15.75 2.23
C GLN A 46 13.83 15.90 3.48
N PRO A 47 13.43 17.13 3.84
CA PRO A 47 12.61 17.33 5.01
C PRO A 47 11.29 16.58 4.81
N ASP A 48 10.83 15.87 5.84
CA ASP A 48 9.49 15.26 5.89
C ASP A 48 8.42 16.37 5.86
N LEU A 49 8.15 16.93 4.68
CA LEU A 49 7.20 18.01 4.50
C LEU A 49 5.77 17.49 4.60
N CYS A 50 4.89 18.37 5.07
CA CYS A 50 3.47 18.12 5.13
C CYS A 50 2.90 18.10 3.71
N GLY A 51 2.42 16.95 3.24
CA GLY A 51 1.81 16.80 1.91
C GLY A 51 0.48 17.53 1.70
N ILE A 52 0.11 18.47 2.60
CA ILE A 52 -1.08 19.32 2.49
C ILE A 52 -0.68 20.76 2.17
N CYS A 53 0.35 21.29 2.84
CA CYS A 53 0.80 22.67 2.62
C CYS A 53 2.18 22.78 1.98
N ASP A 54 3.00 21.73 2.02
CA ASP A 54 4.38 21.68 1.55
C ASP A 54 5.32 22.75 2.17
N VAL A 55 4.90 23.36 3.29
CA VAL A 55 5.67 24.42 3.99
C VAL A 55 6.31 23.88 5.27
N ALA A 56 5.50 23.20 6.10
CA ALA A 56 5.92 22.77 7.43
C ALA A 56 6.20 21.27 7.46
N ARG A 57 7.04 20.82 8.41
CA ARG A 57 7.25 19.39 8.64
C ARG A 57 5.95 18.69 9.03
N ARG A 58 5.83 17.44 8.62
CA ARG A 58 4.77 16.52 9.01
C ARG A 58 5.00 16.10 10.47
N ASN A 59 4.52 16.90 11.42
CA ASN A 59 4.83 16.75 12.85
C ASN A 59 3.60 16.52 13.73
N ALA A 60 2.53 15.94 13.16
CA ALA A 60 1.28 15.75 13.88
C ALA A 60 0.57 14.44 13.53
N ILE A 61 0.02 13.79 14.55
CA ILE A 61 -0.67 12.50 14.51
C ILE A 61 -2.17 12.68 14.74
N CYS A 62 -2.99 11.97 13.96
CA CYS A 62 -4.44 11.87 14.14
C CYS A 62 -4.81 10.79 15.17
N THR A 63 -5.49 11.14 16.25
CA THR A 63 -6.01 10.18 17.25
C THR A 63 -7.49 9.87 16.99
N PRO A 64 -7.93 8.60 17.08
CA PRO A 64 -7.20 7.42 17.60
C PRO A 64 -6.43 6.62 16.53
N CYS A 65 -6.50 6.98 15.25
CA CYS A 65 -5.96 6.14 14.18
C CYS A 65 -4.43 6.05 14.10
N GLY A 66 -3.68 6.91 14.80
CA GLY A 66 -2.21 6.87 14.87
C GLY A 66 -1.48 7.42 13.64
N HIS A 67 -2.18 7.78 12.56
CA HIS A 67 -1.53 8.23 11.33
C HIS A 67 -0.95 9.64 11.45
N GLN A 68 0.35 9.79 11.19
CA GLN A 68 1.05 11.07 11.04
C GLN A 68 0.72 11.67 9.67
N ALA A 69 -0.40 12.38 9.57
CA ALA A 69 -0.98 12.77 8.29
C ALA A 69 -0.57 14.16 7.79
N GLY A 70 0.01 15.02 8.64
CA GLY A 70 0.31 16.41 8.27
C GLY A 70 1.02 17.19 9.37
N CYS A 71 1.17 18.50 9.15
CA CYS A 71 1.59 19.44 10.20
C CYS A 71 0.40 19.80 11.09
N VAL A 72 0.68 20.32 12.29
CA VAL A 72 -0.36 20.71 13.26
C VAL A 72 -1.39 21.67 12.67
N SER A 73 -0.98 22.69 11.89
CA SER A 73 -1.90 23.70 11.34
C SER A 73 -2.88 23.12 10.31
N CYS A 74 -2.39 22.26 9.42
CA CYS A 74 -3.22 21.57 8.44
C CYS A 74 -4.20 20.61 9.13
N LEU A 75 -3.72 19.80 10.09
CA LEU A 75 -4.59 18.86 10.79
C LEU A 75 -5.64 19.55 11.67
N LYS A 76 -5.31 20.69 12.29
CA LYS A 76 -6.32 21.52 12.99
C LYS A 76 -7.40 22.04 12.04
N THR A 77 -7.05 22.35 10.80
CA THR A 77 -8.03 22.78 9.79
C THR A 77 -8.95 21.63 9.40
N ILE A 78 -8.40 20.43 9.21
CA ILE A 78 -9.18 19.20 8.99
C ILE A 78 -10.13 18.91 10.15
N MET A 79 -9.71 19.09 11.40
CA MET A 79 -10.61 18.95 12.57
C MET A 79 -11.78 19.94 12.56
N ARG A 80 -11.65 21.11 11.92
CA ARG A 80 -12.74 22.08 11.78
C ARG A 80 -13.62 21.83 10.56
N SER A 81 -13.08 21.16 9.54
CA SER A 81 -13.80 20.83 8.30
C SER A 81 -14.27 19.36 8.30
N SER A 82 -13.55 18.46 7.62
CA SER A 82 -13.98 17.09 7.37
C SER A 82 -14.00 16.20 8.61
N LYS A 83 -13.22 16.53 9.65
CA LYS A 83 -13.01 15.72 10.86
C LYS A 83 -12.54 14.28 10.58
N ALA A 84 -12.02 14.00 9.39
CA ALA A 84 -11.59 12.68 8.96
C ALA A 84 -10.10 12.65 8.67
N CYS A 85 -9.42 11.58 9.10
CA CYS A 85 -7.98 11.42 8.84
C CYS A 85 -7.71 11.36 7.33
N PRO A 86 -6.77 12.14 6.77
CA PRO A 86 -6.46 12.12 5.34
C PRO A 86 -6.06 10.74 4.80
N ILE A 87 -5.45 9.90 5.65
CA ILE A 87 -4.91 8.60 5.28
C ILE A 87 -5.99 7.52 5.33
N CYS A 88 -6.62 7.33 6.49
CA CYS A 88 -7.54 6.20 6.73
C CYS A 88 -9.02 6.61 6.87
N ARG A 89 -9.34 7.90 6.75
CA ARG A 89 -10.70 8.47 6.88
C ARG A 89 -11.39 8.27 8.22
N MET A 90 -10.74 7.64 9.20
CA MET A 90 -11.26 7.51 10.57
C MET A 90 -11.52 8.90 11.19
N PRO A 91 -12.61 9.08 11.97
CA PRO A 91 -12.88 10.33 12.66
C PRO A 91 -11.73 10.75 13.59
N VAL A 92 -11.24 11.97 13.41
CA VAL A 92 -10.17 12.57 14.20
C VAL A 92 -10.76 13.20 15.46
N ARG A 93 -10.41 12.66 16.63
CA ARG A 93 -10.86 13.17 17.93
C ARG A 93 -9.91 14.24 18.48
N SER A 94 -8.62 14.07 18.26
CA SER A 94 -7.58 15.00 18.68
C SER A 94 -6.35 14.88 17.80
N ILE A 95 -5.46 15.88 17.88
CA ILE A 95 -4.18 15.92 17.19
C ILE A 95 -3.07 15.99 18.23
N LEU A 96 -2.10 15.07 18.13
CA LEU A 96 -0.89 15.07 18.94
C LEU A 96 0.28 15.61 18.13
N LYS A 97 1.06 16.55 18.69
CA LYS A 97 2.29 17.05 18.07
C LYS A 97 3.46 16.14 18.42
N VAL A 98 4.26 15.79 17.42
CA VAL A 98 5.51 15.02 17.54
C VAL A 98 6.69 15.99 17.41
N TYR A 99 7.74 15.77 18.21
CA TYR A 99 8.95 16.61 18.26
C TYR A 99 10.17 15.82 17.79
#